data_AF-A0A4U0VKN3-F1
#
_entry.id   AF-A0A4U0VKN3-F1
#
_cell.length_a   1.000
_cell.length_b   1.000
_cell.length_c   1.000
_cell.angle_alpha   90.00
_cell.angle_beta   90.00
_cell.angle_gamma   90.00
#
_symmetry.space_group_name_H-M   'P 1'
#
loop_
_entity.id
_entity.type
_entity.pdbx_description
1 polymer ?
#
loop_
_entity_poly.entity_id
_entity_poly.type
_entity_poly.pdbx_seq_one_letter_code
_entity_poly.pdbx_strand_id
1 'polypeptide(L)'
;MYRWMSSYDAVELLPIPLRSAYNGNWAVSNESIHRLEDEDAKIFQMFYTWLYNGQRLHLPGEDFDSDKLPLMLCGVWVFGDKRGVVDLKNTAMHSLTSMFEQVDDLPEPSTLCYIYDNTSESSSLRKFFVHLVAINAVRQDFSIAAFLKDGKRENSLPVEFGYDLATALAEVAAVEQPEWLLDPGWEGYFDKS
;
A
#
# COMPACT_ATOMS: atom_id res chain seq x y z
N MET A 1 -13.36 -33.86 -21.85
CA MET A 1 -12.25 -33.77 -22.80
C MET A 1 -11.40 -32.57 -22.39
N TYR A 2 -10.42 -32.78 -21.50
CA TYR A 2 -9.57 -31.69 -20.99
C TYR A 2 -8.43 -31.47 -21.97
N ARG A 3 -8.42 -30.30 -22.62
CA ARG A 3 -7.34 -29.85 -23.50
C ARG A 3 -6.21 -29.36 -22.61
N TRP A 4 -5.09 -30.06 -22.60
CA TRP A 4 -3.87 -29.59 -21.96
C TRP A 4 -3.46 -28.28 -22.64
N MET A 5 -3.42 -27.18 -21.89
CA MET A 5 -2.82 -25.92 -22.35
C MET A 5 -1.31 -26.16 -22.46
N SER A 6 -0.78 -25.90 -23.65
CA SER A 6 0.66 -25.95 -23.90
C SER A 6 1.34 -24.78 -23.18
N SER A 7 2.63 -24.88 -22.84
CA SER A 7 3.38 -23.78 -22.21
C SER A 7 3.31 -22.48 -23.03
N TYR A 8 3.08 -22.60 -24.34
CA TYR A 8 2.88 -21.47 -25.26
C TYR A 8 1.57 -20.71 -25.01
N ASP A 9 0.50 -21.38 -24.58
CA ASP A 9 -0.80 -20.74 -24.31
C ASP A 9 -0.77 -19.89 -23.03
N ALA A 10 0.13 -20.22 -22.09
CA ALA A 10 0.30 -19.47 -20.84
C ALA A 10 1.06 -18.16 -21.04
N VAL A 11 1.96 -18.08 -22.03
CA VAL A 11 2.71 -16.85 -22.34
C VAL A 11 1.77 -15.75 -22.87
N GLU A 12 0.73 -16.14 -23.62
CA GLU A 12 -0.32 -15.23 -24.09
C GLU A 12 -1.26 -14.72 -22.99
N LEU A 13 -1.11 -15.17 -21.74
CA LEU A 13 -1.87 -14.65 -20.60
C LEU A 13 -1.05 -13.69 -19.73
N LEU A 14 0.25 -13.55 -20.00
CA LEU A 14 1.11 -12.64 -19.24
C LEU A 14 0.82 -11.17 -19.58
N PRO A 15 1.00 -10.25 -18.62
CA PRO A 15 1.09 -8.81 -18.88
C PRO A 15 2.12 -8.48 -19.98
N ILE A 16 1.87 -7.44 -20.77
CA ILE A 16 2.69 -7.05 -21.94
C ILE A 16 4.22 -6.92 -21.62
N PRO A 17 4.65 -6.39 -20.46
CA PRO A 17 6.07 -6.32 -20.12
C PRO A 17 6.72 -7.71 -20.00
N LEU A 18 6.00 -8.68 -19.45
CA LEU A 18 6.46 -10.06 -19.26
C LEU A 18 6.51 -10.84 -20.58
N ARG A 19 5.57 -10.58 -21.51
CA ARG A 19 5.65 -11.16 -22.87
C ARG A 19 6.86 -10.67 -23.64
N SER A 20 7.16 -9.38 -23.50
CA SER A 20 8.31 -8.75 -24.17
C SER A 20 9.63 -9.30 -23.63
N ALA A 21 9.71 -9.56 -22.32
CA ALA A 21 10.83 -10.28 -21.72
C ALA A 21 10.94 -11.72 -22.26
N TYR A 22 9.81 -12.44 -22.40
CA TYR A 22 9.82 -13.83 -22.87
C TYR A 22 10.20 -13.99 -24.36
N ASN A 23 9.80 -13.04 -25.22
CA ASN A 23 10.05 -13.10 -26.66
C ASN A 23 11.40 -12.49 -27.10
N GLY A 24 12.13 -11.83 -26.19
CA GLY A 24 13.36 -11.10 -26.51
C GLY A 24 14.62 -11.94 -26.34
N ASN A 25 14.99 -12.75 -27.33
CA ASN A 25 16.34 -13.33 -27.55
C ASN A 25 17.18 -13.72 -26.31
N TRP A 26 16.57 -14.29 -25.27
CA TRP A 26 17.28 -14.89 -24.15
C TRP A 26 17.86 -16.20 -24.63
N ALA A 27 19.19 -16.29 -24.70
CA ALA A 27 19.88 -17.55 -24.93
C ALA A 27 19.41 -18.54 -23.85
N VAL A 28 18.57 -19.49 -24.25
CA VAL A 28 18.07 -20.57 -23.40
C VAL A 28 19.26 -21.49 -23.13
N SER A 29 20.08 -21.15 -22.14
CA SER A 29 20.94 -22.11 -21.47
C SER A 29 20.04 -23.11 -20.76
N ASN A 30 20.36 -24.40 -20.87
CA ASN A 30 19.58 -25.55 -20.36
C ASN A 30 19.40 -25.61 -18.82
N GLU A 31 19.45 -24.48 -18.12
CA GLU A 31 19.18 -24.36 -16.70
C GLU A 31 18.01 -23.39 -16.53
N SER A 32 16.80 -23.94 -16.48
CA SER A 32 15.54 -23.22 -16.33
C SER A 32 15.33 -22.70 -14.90
N ILE A 33 16.36 -22.12 -14.30
CA ILE A 33 16.32 -21.57 -12.94
C ILE A 33 16.82 -20.13 -13.01
N HIS A 34 15.89 -19.21 -13.26
CA HIS A 34 16.15 -17.78 -13.08
C HIS A 34 16.11 -17.47 -11.58
N ARG A 35 17.26 -17.14 -10.99
CA ARG A 35 17.35 -16.68 -9.60
C ARG A 35 16.93 -15.22 -9.54
N LEU A 36 15.88 -14.93 -8.76
CA LEU A 36 15.58 -13.57 -8.33
C LEU A 36 16.37 -13.32 -7.06
N GLU A 37 17.52 -12.65 -7.18
CA GLU A 37 18.49 -12.51 -6.09
C GLU A 37 18.04 -11.53 -4.99
N ASP A 38 17.02 -10.70 -5.24
CA ASP A 38 16.61 -9.61 -4.34
C ASP A 38 15.16 -9.70 -3.81
N GLU A 39 14.49 -10.84 -3.97
CA GLU A 39 13.04 -10.90 -3.73
C GLU A 39 12.61 -11.88 -2.65
N ASP A 40 11.75 -11.38 -1.77
CA ASP A 40 11.06 -12.22 -0.81
C ASP A 40 10.19 -13.23 -1.57
N ALA A 41 10.52 -14.51 -1.39
CA ALA A 41 9.82 -15.63 -2.01
C ALA A 41 8.31 -15.58 -1.75
N LYS A 42 7.86 -15.02 -0.62
CA LYS A 42 6.44 -14.85 -0.30
C LYS A 42 5.76 -13.80 -1.17
N ILE A 43 6.43 -12.67 -1.42
CA ILE A 43 5.90 -11.62 -2.31
C ILE A 43 5.77 -12.18 -3.74
N PHE A 44 6.80 -12.89 -4.21
CA PHE A 44 6.76 -13.53 -5.52
C PHE A 44 5.66 -14.60 -5.60
N GLN A 45 5.48 -15.40 -4.53
CA GLN A 45 4.41 -16.39 -4.46
C GLN A 45 3.04 -15.73 -4.54
N MET A 46 2.80 -14.63 -3.82
CA MET A 46 1.53 -13.89 -3.91
C MET A 46 1.28 -13.34 -5.31
N PHE A 47 2.32 -12.80 -5.95
CA PHE A 47 2.24 -12.35 -7.34
C PHE A 47 1.89 -13.51 -8.28
N TYR A 48 2.57 -14.65 -8.14
CA TYR A 48 2.32 -15.85 -8.94
C TYR A 48 0.87 -16.33 -8.76
N THR A 49 0.40 -16.43 -7.51
CA THR A 49 -0.97 -16.82 -7.20
C THR A 49 -1.98 -15.82 -7.77
N TRP A 50 -1.71 -14.52 -7.65
CA TRP A 50 -2.54 -13.46 -8.25
C TRP A 50 -2.64 -13.62 -9.78
N LEU A 51 -1.51 -13.88 -10.44
CA LEU A 51 -1.43 -14.01 -11.89
C LEU A 51 -2.29 -15.18 -12.41
N TYR A 52 -2.24 -16.33 -11.73
CA TYR A 52 -2.93 -17.54 -12.17
C TYR A 52 -4.36 -17.71 -11.62
N ASN A 53 -4.74 -16.96 -10.57
CA ASN A 53 -6.07 -17.06 -9.95
C ASN A 53 -7.00 -15.89 -10.28
N GLY A 54 -6.87 -15.30 -11.47
CA GLY A 54 -7.77 -14.26 -11.95
C GLY A 54 -7.60 -12.92 -11.22
N GLN A 55 -6.36 -12.53 -10.93
CA GLN A 55 -5.99 -11.23 -10.35
C GLN A 55 -6.55 -10.98 -8.94
N ARG A 56 -6.79 -12.04 -8.17
CA ARG A 56 -7.15 -11.97 -6.76
C ARG A 56 -5.96 -12.33 -5.89
N LEU A 57 -5.58 -11.44 -4.98
CA LEU A 57 -4.61 -11.77 -3.95
C LEU A 57 -5.26 -12.77 -3.00
N HIS A 58 -4.67 -13.96 -2.92
CA HIS A 58 -5.01 -14.92 -1.88
C HIS A 58 -4.21 -14.54 -0.64
N LEU A 59 -4.91 -14.15 0.41
CA LEU A 59 -4.26 -13.92 1.69
C LEU A 59 -3.71 -15.26 2.21
N PRO A 60 -2.57 -15.25 2.91
CA PRO A 60 -2.02 -16.49 3.44
C PRO A 60 -3.00 -17.09 4.47
N GLY A 61 -3.02 -18.43 4.61
CA GLY A 61 -4.01 -19.15 5.43
C GLY A 61 -3.93 -18.88 6.94
N GLU A 62 -4.76 -19.58 7.73
CA GLU A 62 -4.95 -19.36 9.18
C GLU A 62 -3.66 -19.41 10.03
N ASP A 63 -2.59 -20.06 9.54
CA ASP A 63 -1.27 -20.10 10.21
C ASP A 63 -0.44 -18.82 9.99
N PHE A 64 -0.98 -17.83 9.29
CA PHE A 64 -0.28 -16.60 8.97
C PHE A 64 -0.44 -15.56 10.07
N ASP A 65 0.69 -14.97 10.42
CA ASP A 65 0.77 -13.84 11.32
C ASP A 65 0.06 -12.63 10.69
N SER A 66 -1.19 -12.39 11.11
CA SER A 66 -2.05 -11.31 10.60
C SER A 66 -1.37 -9.95 10.66
N ASP A 67 -0.52 -9.75 11.66
CA ASP A 67 0.15 -8.49 11.96
C ASP A 67 1.19 -8.16 10.87
N LYS A 68 1.69 -9.17 10.17
CA LYS A 68 2.62 -9.01 9.03
C LYS A 68 1.93 -8.82 7.69
N LEU A 69 0.61 -8.95 7.62
CA LEU A 69 -0.13 -8.87 6.37
C LEU A 69 -0.06 -7.47 5.72
N PRO A 70 -0.18 -6.35 6.46
CA PRO A 70 -0.01 -5.01 5.89
C PRO A 70 1.35 -4.83 5.21
N LEU A 71 2.43 -5.22 5.88
CA LEU A 71 3.79 -5.15 5.35
C LEU A 71 3.94 -6.00 4.08
N MET A 72 3.37 -7.20 4.07
CA MET A 72 3.40 -8.08 2.91
C MET A 72 2.65 -7.50 1.71
N LEU A 73 1.47 -6.91 1.92
CA LEU A 73 0.72 -6.23 0.86
C LEU A 73 1.47 -4.99 0.33
N CYS A 74 2.17 -4.25 1.20
CA CYS A 74 3.08 -3.19 0.78
C CYS A 74 4.21 -3.73 -0.10
N GLY A 75 4.77 -4.89 0.26
CA GLY A 75 5.77 -5.59 -0.54
C GLY A 75 5.26 -5.98 -1.93
N VAL A 76 4.03 -6.51 -2.03
CA VAL A 76 3.38 -6.81 -3.31
C VAL A 76 3.16 -5.55 -4.14
N TRP A 77 2.73 -4.44 -3.51
CA TRP A 77 2.58 -3.17 -4.20
C TRP A 77 3.93 -2.67 -4.75
N VAL A 78 4.98 -2.67 -3.93
CA VAL A 78 6.35 -2.27 -4.33
C VAL A 78 6.86 -3.15 -5.46
N PHE A 79 6.63 -4.47 -5.38
CA PHE A 79 6.98 -5.41 -6.45
C PHE A 79 6.28 -5.06 -7.76
N GLY A 80 4.98 -4.72 -7.70
CA GLY A 80 4.20 -4.30 -8.85
C GLY A 80 4.72 -2.99 -9.45
N ASP A 81 5.10 -2.04 -8.61
CA ASP A 81 5.69 -0.77 -9.01
C ASP A 81 7.03 -0.94 -9.73
N LYS A 82 7.95 -1.72 -9.15
CA LYS A 82 9.27 -2.04 -9.74
C LYS A 82 9.15 -2.70 -11.12
N ARG A 83 8.05 -3.42 -11.38
CA ARG A 83 7.80 -4.15 -12.65
C ARG A 83 6.82 -3.47 -13.60
N GLY A 84 6.26 -2.32 -13.22
CA GLY A 84 5.23 -1.64 -14.01
C GLY A 84 3.93 -2.44 -14.17
N VAL A 85 3.60 -3.32 -13.22
CA VAL A 85 2.34 -4.09 -13.21
C VAL A 85 1.27 -3.31 -12.46
N VAL A 86 0.61 -2.39 -13.17
CA VAL A 86 -0.39 -1.47 -12.59
C VAL A 86 -1.54 -2.21 -11.91
N ASP A 87 -2.06 -3.28 -12.53
CA ASP A 87 -3.18 -4.05 -11.97
C ASP A 87 -2.82 -4.67 -10.61
N LEU A 88 -1.58 -5.17 -10.46
CA LEU A 88 -1.12 -5.75 -9.20
C LEU A 88 -1.05 -4.69 -8.09
N LYS A 89 -0.53 -3.50 -8.41
CA LYS A 89 -0.53 -2.36 -7.48
C LYS A 89 -1.95 -2.01 -7.04
N ASN A 90 -2.88 -1.96 -7.99
CA ASN A 90 -4.27 -1.66 -7.69
C ASN A 90 -4.89 -2.75 -6.81
N THR A 91 -4.67 -4.04 -7.12
CA THR A 91 -5.17 -5.13 -6.28
C THR A 91 -4.60 -5.04 -4.86
N ALA A 92 -3.30 -4.82 -4.70
CA ALA A 92 -2.67 -4.67 -3.39
C ALA A 92 -3.24 -3.46 -2.62
N MET A 93 -3.45 -2.33 -3.29
CA MET A 93 -4.07 -1.15 -2.69
C MET A 93 -5.50 -1.43 -2.22
N HIS A 94 -6.32 -2.10 -3.04
CA HIS A 94 -7.69 -2.47 -2.65
C HIS A 94 -7.68 -3.40 -1.42
N SER A 95 -6.77 -4.38 -1.39
CA SER A 95 -6.63 -5.27 -0.22
C SER A 95 -6.21 -4.51 1.04
N LEU A 96 -5.30 -3.53 0.94
CA LEU A 96 -4.92 -2.65 2.05
C LEU A 96 -6.09 -1.80 2.53
N THR A 97 -6.82 -1.15 1.60
CA THR A 97 -7.99 -0.33 1.95
C THR A 97 -9.05 -1.16 2.66
N SER A 98 -9.45 -2.30 2.09
CA SER A 98 -10.46 -3.17 2.71
C SER A 98 -10.04 -3.73 4.08
N MET A 99 -8.74 -3.90 4.32
CA MET A 99 -8.22 -4.32 5.63
C MET A 99 -8.38 -3.22 6.68
N PHE A 100 -7.91 -2.02 6.39
CA PHE A 100 -7.99 -0.88 7.33
C PHE A 100 -9.41 -0.30 7.45
N GLU A 101 -10.33 -0.64 6.55
CA GLU A 101 -11.76 -0.37 6.74
C GLU A 101 -12.41 -1.33 7.76
N GLN A 102 -11.86 -2.52 7.93
CA GLN A 102 -12.41 -3.55 8.84
C GLN A 102 -11.75 -3.55 10.21
N VAL A 103 -10.52 -3.05 10.29
CA VAL A 103 -9.72 -3.02 11.51
C VAL A 103 -9.48 -1.58 11.91
N ASP A 104 -9.85 -1.24 13.14
CA ASP A 104 -9.58 0.06 13.76
C ASP A 104 -8.16 0.06 14.36
N ASP A 105 -7.17 -0.09 13.49
CA ASP A 105 -5.75 -0.13 13.86
C ASP A 105 -4.90 0.67 12.87
N LEU A 106 -3.72 1.06 13.34
CA LEU A 106 -2.76 1.86 12.60
C LEU A 106 -1.67 1.00 11.97
N PRO A 107 -1.01 1.49 10.92
CA PRO A 107 0.17 0.82 10.41
C PRO A 107 1.26 0.74 11.49
N GLU A 108 1.88 -0.43 11.62
CA GLU A 108 3.10 -0.56 12.41
C GLU A 108 4.20 0.38 11.88
N PRO A 109 5.06 0.94 12.75
CA PRO A 109 6.20 1.76 12.33
C PRO A 109 7.13 1.06 11.34
N SER A 110 7.31 -0.26 11.49
CA SER A 110 8.08 -1.13 10.59
C SER A 110 7.58 -1.05 9.13
N THR A 111 6.26 -0.99 8.95
CA THR A 111 5.59 -0.88 7.65
C THR A 111 5.85 0.50 7.04
N LEU A 112 5.79 1.56 7.84
CA LEU A 112 6.09 2.91 7.38
C LEU A 112 7.57 3.04 6.96
N CYS A 113 8.52 2.52 7.74
CA CYS A 113 9.93 2.45 7.34
C CYS A 113 10.08 1.77 5.98
N TYR A 114 9.53 0.57 5.83
CA TYR A 114 9.63 -0.18 4.58
C TYR A 114 9.12 0.62 3.37
N ILE A 115 7.97 1.29 3.50
CA ILE A 115 7.39 2.07 2.41
C ILE A 115 8.30 3.24 2.04
N TYR A 116 8.82 3.98 3.02
CA TYR A 116 9.71 5.12 2.75
C TYR A 116 11.05 4.67 2.16
N ASP A 117 11.57 3.51 2.54
CA ASP A 117 12.81 2.96 1.97
C ASP A 117 12.64 2.44 0.54
N ASN A 118 11.42 2.02 0.15
CA ASN A 118 11.19 1.29 -1.10
C ASN A 118 10.34 2.02 -2.15
N THR A 119 9.89 3.24 -1.88
CA THR A 119 9.05 4.01 -2.81
C THR A 119 9.55 5.43 -2.99
N SER A 120 9.13 6.14 -4.04
CA SER A 120 9.42 7.55 -4.21
C SER A 120 8.48 8.45 -3.39
N GLU A 121 8.86 9.72 -3.19
CA GLU A 121 8.02 10.73 -2.53
C GLU A 121 6.65 10.90 -3.19
N SER A 122 6.56 10.71 -4.51
CA SER A 122 5.30 10.81 -5.26
C SER A 122 4.42 9.55 -5.18
N SER A 123 4.84 8.53 -4.43
CA SER A 123 4.16 7.23 -4.35
C SER A 123 2.75 7.37 -3.76
N SER A 124 1.77 6.78 -4.43
CA SER A 124 0.40 6.70 -3.89
C SER A 124 0.32 5.82 -2.64
N LEU A 125 1.27 4.89 -2.43
CA LEU A 125 1.34 4.08 -1.22
C LEU A 125 1.72 4.93 0.00
N ARG A 126 2.71 5.83 -0.13
CA ARG A 126 3.06 6.79 0.94
C ARG A 126 1.86 7.65 1.32
N LYS A 127 1.24 8.26 0.31
CA LYS A 127 0.05 9.11 0.49
C LYS A 127 -1.08 8.37 1.18
N PHE A 128 -1.35 7.12 0.77
CA PHE A 128 -2.39 6.30 1.39
C PHE A 128 -2.19 6.17 2.90
N PHE A 129 -1.01 5.73 3.35
CA PHE A 129 -0.76 5.55 4.79
C PHE A 129 -0.72 6.86 5.57
N VAL A 130 -0.18 7.92 4.97
CA VAL A 130 -0.20 9.26 5.58
C VAL A 130 -1.64 9.74 5.80
N HIS A 131 -2.50 9.64 4.78
CA HIS A 131 -3.92 10.03 4.90
C HIS A 131 -4.68 9.12 5.85
N LEU A 132 -4.39 7.81 5.87
CA LEU A 132 -4.98 6.88 6.83
C LEU A 132 -4.72 7.33 8.27
N VAL A 133 -3.46 7.63 8.62
CA VAL A 133 -3.09 8.10 9.96
C VAL A 133 -3.72 9.47 10.25
N ALA A 134 -3.70 10.40 9.29
CA ALA A 134 -4.26 11.73 9.46
C ALA A 134 -5.78 11.71 9.71
N ILE A 135 -6.54 10.94 8.94
CA ILE A 135 -8.00 10.83 9.06
C ILE A 135 -8.38 10.23 10.41
N ASN A 136 -7.75 9.13 10.81
CA ASN A 136 -8.02 8.51 12.11
C ASN A 136 -7.63 9.44 13.28
N ALA A 137 -6.60 10.28 13.12
CA ALA A 137 -6.21 11.25 14.14
C ALA A 137 -7.25 12.36 14.31
N VAL A 138 -7.82 12.86 13.20
CA VAL A 138 -8.85 13.92 13.22
C VAL A 138 -10.18 13.41 13.77
N ARG A 139 -10.55 12.17 13.43
CA ARG A 139 -11.75 11.51 13.99
C ARG A 139 -11.66 11.22 15.49
N GLN A 140 -10.49 11.46 16.10
CA GLN A 140 -10.16 11.19 17.50
C GLN A 140 -10.18 9.71 17.87
N ASP A 141 -10.00 8.83 16.89
CA ASP A 141 -9.97 7.38 17.13
C ASP A 141 -8.67 6.98 17.86
N PHE A 142 -7.63 7.82 17.84
CA PHE A 142 -6.41 7.61 18.62
C PHE A 142 -5.63 8.90 18.94
N SER A 143 -4.66 8.79 19.85
CA SER A 143 -3.73 9.89 20.16
C SER A 143 -2.52 9.88 19.22
N ILE A 144 -2.50 10.81 18.26
CA ILE A 144 -1.33 11.00 17.37
C ILE A 144 -0.04 11.29 18.14
N ALA A 145 -0.15 11.99 19.28
CA ALA A 145 1.01 12.27 20.12
C ALA A 145 1.55 10.99 20.78
N ALA A 146 0.70 10.00 21.11
CA ALA A 146 1.15 8.70 21.61
C ALA A 146 1.84 7.91 20.49
N PHE A 147 1.19 7.81 19.32
CA PHE A 147 1.74 7.12 18.14
C PHE A 147 3.13 7.64 17.76
N LEU A 148 3.29 8.97 17.64
CA LEU A 148 4.57 9.59 17.32
C LEU A 148 5.61 9.41 18.42
N LYS A 149 5.20 9.38 19.70
CA LYS A 149 6.12 9.16 20.83
C LYS A 149 6.64 7.73 20.87
N ASP A 150 5.78 6.74 20.64
CA ASP A 150 6.17 5.34 20.67
C ASP A 150 7.05 4.99 19.48
N GLY A 151 6.70 5.45 18.27
CA GLY A 151 7.58 5.30 17.11
C GLY A 151 8.92 6.03 17.25
N LYS A 152 8.95 7.19 17.93
CA LYS A 152 10.22 7.89 18.22
C LYS A 152 11.08 7.15 19.25
N ARG A 153 10.48 6.50 20.25
CA ARG A 153 11.21 5.69 21.25
C ARG A 153 11.91 4.50 20.61
N GLU A 154 11.27 3.91 19.62
CA GLU A 154 11.81 2.79 18.86
C GLU A 154 12.75 3.24 17.73
N ASN A 155 12.91 4.55 17.51
CA ASN A 155 13.62 5.14 16.36
C ASN A 155 13.18 4.52 15.03
N SER A 156 11.88 4.22 14.93
CA SER A 156 11.28 3.36 13.91
C SER A 156 10.36 4.11 12.95
N LEU A 157 10.25 5.44 13.06
CA LEU A 157 9.49 6.26 12.13
C LEU A 157 10.41 7.09 11.23
N PRO A 158 10.18 7.08 9.90
CA PRO A 158 10.88 7.97 8.98
C PRO A 158 10.65 9.45 9.34
N VAL A 159 11.67 10.28 9.20
CA VAL A 159 11.55 11.72 9.50
C VAL A 159 10.62 12.40 8.49
N GLU A 160 10.72 11.98 7.23
CA GLU A 160 9.91 12.40 6.10
C GLU A 160 8.42 12.15 6.35
N PHE A 161 8.08 11.04 7.00
CA PHE A 161 6.71 10.72 7.38
C PHE A 161 6.11 11.79 8.31
N GLY A 162 6.90 12.37 9.22
CA GLY A 162 6.44 13.46 10.07
C GLY A 162 6.04 14.72 9.30
N TYR A 163 6.79 15.05 8.24
CA TYR A 163 6.47 16.20 7.37
C TYR A 163 5.23 15.94 6.53
N ASP A 164 5.13 14.75 5.94
CA ASP A 164 3.97 14.36 5.13
C ASP A 164 2.69 14.32 6.00
N LEU A 165 2.79 13.78 7.22
CA LEU A 165 1.69 13.72 8.16
C LEU A 165 1.24 15.11 8.62
N ALA A 166 2.16 16.02 8.94
CA ALA A 166 1.80 17.39 9.31
C ALA A 166 1.06 18.11 8.17
N THR A 167 1.48 17.88 6.93
CA THR A 167 0.83 18.44 5.73
C THR A 167 -0.57 17.86 5.57
N ALA A 168 -0.71 16.53 5.64
CA ALA A 168 -2.00 15.87 5.49
C ALA A 168 -2.98 16.24 6.61
N LEU A 169 -2.53 16.42 7.85
CA LEU A 169 -3.38 16.90 8.94
C LEU A 169 -3.92 18.31 8.68
N ALA A 170 -3.08 19.20 8.14
CA ALA A 170 -3.52 20.55 7.79
C ALA A 170 -4.56 20.51 6.66
N GLU A 171 -4.38 19.65 5.67
CA GLU A 171 -5.34 19.44 4.59
C GLU A 171 -6.68 18.88 5.10
N VAL A 172 -6.65 17.82 5.91
CA VAL A 172 -7.87 17.20 6.46
C VAL A 172 -8.59 18.18 7.39
N ALA A 173 -7.87 18.89 8.25
CA ALA A 173 -8.46 19.88 9.14
C ALA A 173 -9.06 21.08 8.38
N ALA A 174 -8.51 21.45 7.22
CA ALA A 174 -9.08 22.50 6.38
C ALA A 174 -10.37 22.07 5.67
N VAL A 175 -10.49 20.78 5.33
CA VAL A 175 -11.71 20.21 4.72
C VAL A 175 -12.85 20.09 5.73
N GLU A 176 -12.55 19.84 7.01
CA GLU A 176 -13.54 19.76 8.08
C GLU A 176 -13.97 21.11 8.67
N GLN A 177 -13.41 22.24 8.24
CA GLN A 177 -13.90 23.58 8.61
C GLN A 177 -15.34 23.73 8.10
N PRO A 178 -16.34 23.83 8.97
CA PRO A 178 -17.70 23.97 8.49
C PRO A 178 -17.89 25.37 7.89
N GLU A 179 -18.59 25.44 6.76
CA GLU A 179 -18.75 26.62 5.89
C GLU A 179 -19.19 27.90 6.65
N TRP A 180 -19.86 27.75 7.81
CA TRP A 180 -20.28 28.84 8.70
C TRP A 180 -19.14 29.52 9.48
N LEU A 181 -17.97 28.89 9.61
CA LEU A 181 -16.78 29.49 10.25
C LEU A 181 -16.06 30.48 9.32
N LEU A 182 -16.32 30.39 8.02
CA LEU A 182 -15.76 31.26 6.97
C LEU A 182 -16.69 32.42 6.60
N ASP A 183 -17.91 32.46 7.14
CA ASP A 183 -18.83 33.58 6.97
C ASP A 183 -18.48 34.69 7.98
N PRO A 184 -18.09 35.91 7.56
CA PRO A 184 -17.84 37.04 8.47
C PRO A 184 -19.10 37.53 9.22
N GLY A 185 -20.27 36.94 8.99
CA GLY A 185 -21.57 37.41 9.49
C GLY A 185 -21.86 37.28 10.99
N TRP A 186 -20.89 36.96 11.85
CA TRP A 186 -21.08 36.75 13.29
C TRP A 186 -21.21 38.03 14.14
N GLU A 187 -21.09 39.23 13.56
CA GLU A 187 -21.28 40.51 14.29
C GLU A 187 -22.73 40.78 14.75
N GLY A 188 -23.72 39.97 14.35
CA GLY A 188 -25.14 40.25 14.62
C GLY A 188 -25.83 39.44 15.73
N TYR A 189 -25.20 38.39 16.28
CA TYR A 189 -25.92 37.41 17.11
C TYR A 189 -25.77 37.56 18.63
N PHE A 190 -24.93 38.49 19.09
CA PHE A 190 -24.81 38.85 20.51
C PHE A 190 -25.36 40.26 20.77
N ASP A 191 -26.60 40.52 20.36
CA ASP A 191 -27.39 41.55 21.03
C ASP A 191 -28.87 41.20 21.01
N LYS A 192 -29.35 40.75 22.18
CA LYS A 192 -30.65 41.11 22.77
C LYS A 192 -30.82 40.35 24.09
N SER A 193 -30.41 41.06 25.14
CA SER A 193 -31.04 41.05 26.47
C SER A 193 -32.56 41.20 26.39
#